data_AF-A0A2M8ITF1-F1
#
_entry.id   AF-A0A2M8ITF1-F1
#
_cell.length_a   1.000
_cell.length_b   1.000
_cell.length_c   1.000
_cell.angle_alpha   90.00
_cell.angle_beta   90.00
_cell.angle_gamma   90.00
#
_symmetry.space_group_name_H-M   'P 1'
#
loop_
_entity.id
_entity.type
_entity.pdbx_description
1 polymer ?
#
loop_
_entity_poly.entity_id
_entity_poly.type
_entity_poly.pdbx_seq_one_letter_code
_entity_poly.pdbx_strand_id
1 'polypeptide(L)' 'MSGFSDSDLTRDSFIGGRVWLWQPRRGYRAGVDPVLLAAAVPARPGQRVLELGC' A
#
# COMPACT_ATOMS: atom_id res chain seq x y z
N MET A 1 -5.49 -4.55 20.00
CA MET A 1 -4.81 -3.81 18.92
C MET A 1 -5.23 -2.36 19.05
N SER A 2 -4.36 -1.47 19.51
CA SER A 2 -4.64 -0.03 19.47
C SER A 2 -4.58 0.40 18.01
N GLY A 3 -5.71 0.85 17.44
CA GLY A 3 -5.71 1.51 16.15
C GLY A 3 -4.92 2.83 16.21
N PHE A 4 -4.38 3.27 15.08
CA PHE A 4 -3.76 4.59 14.96
C PHE A 4 -4.81 5.69 15.14
N SER A 5 -4.46 6.78 15.83
CA SER A 5 -5.25 8.02 15.75
C SER A 5 -4.98 8.74 14.42
N ASP A 6 -5.85 9.66 14.01
CA ASP A 6 -5.64 10.44 12.78
C ASP A 6 -4.29 11.18 12.78
N SER A 7 -3.85 11.66 13.94
CA SER A 7 -2.56 12.35 14.09
C SER A 7 -1.34 11.43 13.94
N ASP A 8 -1.53 10.12 14.08
CA ASP A 8 -0.49 9.11 13.91
C ASP A 8 -0.30 8.68 12.46
N LEU A 9 -1.17 9.14 11.54
CA LEU A 9 -1.16 8.76 10.13
C LEU A 9 -0.76 9.93 9.21
N THR A 10 -0.22 9.57 8.05
CA THR A 10 -0.04 10.46 6.89
C THR A 10 -0.74 9.85 5.69
N ARG A 11 -1.22 10.71 4.79
CA ARG A 11 -1.80 10.29 3.51
C ARG A 11 -0.78 10.47 2.41
N ASP A 12 -0.19 9.38 1.96
CA ASP A 12 0.90 9.40 1.00
C ASP A 12 0.42 9.00 -0.39
N SER A 13 0.89 9.73 -1.41
CA SER A 13 0.57 9.47 -2.81
C SER A 13 1.58 8.54 -3.45
N PHE A 14 1.09 7.56 -4.20
CA PHE A 14 1.87 6.64 -5.02
C PHE A 14 1.44 6.78 -6.48
N ILE A 15 2.36 6.49 -7.41
CA ILE A 15 2.10 6.51 -8.86
C ILE A 15 1.46 7.85 -9.31
N GLY A 16 2.06 8.97 -8.88
CA GLY A 16 1.56 10.31 -9.21
C GLY A 16 0.16 10.62 -8.68
N GLY A 17 -0.24 10.02 -7.55
CA GLY A 17 -1.55 10.26 -6.93
C GLY A 17 -2.67 9.37 -7.46
N ARG A 18 -2.35 8.32 -8.23
CA ARG A 18 -3.33 7.30 -8.66
C ARG A 18 -3.67 6.32 -7.54
N VAL A 19 -2.78 6.16 -6.57
CA VAL A 19 -2.98 5.33 -5.37
C VAL A 19 -2.62 6.16 -4.15
N TRP A 20 -3.41 6.05 -3.08
CA TRP A 20 -3.18 6.75 -1.82
C TRP A 20 -3.18 5.75 -0.68
N LEU A 21 -2.23 5.90 0.25
CA LEU A 21 -2.11 5.06 1.43
C LEU A 21 -2.17 5.90 2.69
N TRP A 22 -2.87 5.41 3.70
CA TRP A 22 -2.70 5.89 5.08
C TRP A 22 -1.54 5.12 5.69
N GLN A 23 -0.45 5.82 5.98
CA GLN A 23 0.74 5.22 6.56
C GLN A 23 0.95 5.77 7.97
N PRO A 24 1.40 4.95 8.93
CA PRO A 24 1.82 5.49 10.20
C PRO A 24 3.01 6.43 10.00
N ARG A 25 3.04 7.49 10.81
CA ARG A 25 4.15 8.45 10.83
C ARG A 25 5.46 7.81 11.28
N ARG A 26 5.37 6.74 12.07
CA ARG A 26 6.51 6.02 12.67
C ARG A 26 6.35 4.52 12.47
N GLY A 27 7.47 3.81 12.34
CA GLY A 27 7.50 2.37 12.09
C GLY A 27 7.56 2.03 10.61
N TYR A 28 7.05 0.85 10.25
CA TYR A 28 7.06 0.38 8.86
C TYR A 28 6.21 1.30 7.96
N ARG A 29 6.77 1.65 6.80
CA ARG A 29 6.08 2.41 5.77
C ARG A 29 6.35 1.73 4.44
N ALA A 30 5.29 1.48 3.68
CA ALA A 30 5.42 0.94 2.33
C ALA A 30 6.24 1.90 1.46
N GLY A 31 7.23 1.35 0.76
CA GLY A 31 8.04 2.03 -0.24
C GLY A 31 7.64 1.59 -1.65
N VAL A 32 8.59 1.61 -2.59
CA VAL A 32 8.31 1.25 -3.99
C VAL A 32 8.16 -0.27 -4.20
N ASP A 33 8.72 -1.10 -3.34
CA ASP A 33 8.79 -2.56 -3.54
C ASP A 33 7.42 -3.23 -3.72
N PRO A 34 6.37 -2.93 -2.91
CA PRO A 34 5.05 -3.50 -3.14
C PRO A 34 4.41 -3.06 -4.47
N VAL A 35 4.75 -1.87 -4.97
CA VAL A 35 4.28 -1.40 -6.28
C VAL A 35 4.94 -2.22 -7.40
N LEU A 36 6.24 -2.46 -7.30
CA LEU A 36 6.97 -3.26 -8.28
C LEU A 36 6.52 -4.72 -8.24
N LEU A 37 6.30 -5.28 -7.05
CA LEU A 37 5.77 -6.63 -6.88
C LEU A 37 4.39 -6.77 -7.53
N ALA A 38 3.48 -5.83 -7.28
CA ALA A 38 2.17 -5.81 -7.92
C ALA A 38 2.27 -5.66 -9.45
N ALA A 39 3.19 -4.82 -9.94
CA ALA A 39 3.41 -4.62 -11.38
C ALA A 39 4.01 -5.84 -12.10
N ALA A 40 4.74 -6.70 -11.37
CA ALA A 40 5.29 -7.94 -11.91
C ALA A 40 4.23 -9.02 -12.16
N VAL A 41 3.00 -8.85 -11.62
CA VAL A 41 1.89 -9.78 -11.82
C VAL A 41 1.06 -9.33 -13.05
N PRO A 42 1.03 -10.10 -14.16
CA PRO A 42 0.30 -9.73 -15.37
C PRO A 42 -1.21 -10.03 -15.25
N ALA A 43 -1.83 -9.56 -14.16
CA ALA A 43 -3.24 -9.76 -13.88
C ALA A 43 -4.13 -9.03 -14.91
N ARG A 44 -5.25 -9.66 -15.26
CA ARG A 44 -6.25 -9.15 -16.21
C ARG A 44 -7.61 -8.97 -15.53
N PRO A 45 -8.49 -8.09 -16.05
CA PRO A 45 -9.86 -7.97 -15.56
C PRO A 45 -10.56 -9.33 -15.48
N GLY A 46 -11.23 -9.59 -14.36
CA GLY A 46 -11.93 -10.85 -14.08
C GLY A 46 -11.09 -11.96 -13.45
N GLN A 47 -9.76 -11.79 -13.36
CA GLN A 47 -8.91 -12.74 -12.62
C GLN A 47 -8.92 -12.46 -11.12
N ARG A 48 -8.64 -13.50 -10.33
CA ARG A 48 -8.44 -13.41 -8.88
C ARG A 48 -6.94 -13.38 -8.60
N VAL A 49 -6.50 -12.45 -7.76
CA VAL A 49 -5.12 -12.30 -7.32
C VAL A 49 -5.10 -12.41 -5.80
N LEU A 50 -4.03 -13.02 -5.27
CA LEU A 50 -3.80 -13.15 -3.84
C LEU A 50 -2.43 -12.55 -3.52
N GLU A 51 -2.43 -11.52 -2.68
CA GLU A 51 -1.22 -11.02 -2.01
C GLU A 51 -1.27 -11.52 -0.58
N LEU A 52 -0.31 -12.35 -0.19
CA LEU A 52 -0.34 -13.01 1.12
C LEU A 52 0.16 -12.10 2.25
N GLY A 53 0.89 -11.02 1.92
CA GLY A 53 1.41 -10.09 2.93
C GLY A 53 2.18 -10.77 4.07
N CYS A 54 2.45 -10.02 5.13
CA CYS A 54 2.87 -10.53 6.43
C CYS A 54 1.90 -10.10 7.53
#